data_AF-A0A963SUG5-F1
#
_entry.id   AF-A0A963SUG5-F1
#
_cell.length_a   1.000
_cell.length_b   1.000
_cell.length_c   1.000
_cell.angle_alpha   90.00
_cell.angle_beta   90.00
_cell.angle_gamma   90.00
#
_symmetry.space_group_name_H-M   'P 1'
#
loop_
_entity.id
_entity.type
_entity.pdbx_description
1 polymer ?
#
loop_
_entity_poly.entity_id
_entity_poly.type
_entity_poly.pdbx_seq_one_letter_code
_entity_poly.pdbx_strand_id
1 'polypeptide(L)'
;MKQDIDSILLKYSPIKAKKIASELGISRKEVNSFLYDHPERYQQDSEYRWSLIKGKELVLPPEWVTGDNFEIILKQAGDLITEDNQNIKINFSSGCKTMIDCIERLLALGNQLARFGKNVTMDFSNAGETRAYLNRSGFFDHLDEHVVVLPDRPLISAAQKYQGQSDTLVEFGTIDTSATNEDLIEELTNKFIQQSSEEYRVAAFTVFGELIGNVLEHSDTPLHGFAGLQKYGGSREHIQAVISDSGAIFESSVWMS
;
A
#
# COMPACT_ATOMS: atom_id res chain seq x y z
N MET A 1 20.02 -18.44 15.42
CA MET A 1 20.72 -18.16 14.15
C MET A 1 20.32 -16.81 13.56
N LYS A 2 19.06 -16.59 13.14
CA LYS A 2 18.61 -15.29 12.59
C LYS A 2 18.98 -14.08 13.46
N GLN A 3 18.48 -14.05 14.70
CA GLN A 3 18.71 -12.93 15.64
C GLN A 3 20.20 -12.69 15.92
N ASP A 4 21.00 -13.76 15.97
CA ASP A 4 22.43 -13.67 16.24
C ASP A 4 23.19 -13.09 15.05
N ILE A 5 22.86 -13.55 13.83
CA ILE A 5 23.40 -12.99 12.58
C ILE A 5 23.01 -11.53 12.42
N ASP A 6 21.74 -11.18 12.69
CA ASP A 6 21.26 -9.80 12.64
C ASP A 6 22.04 -8.91 13.59
N SER A 7 22.25 -9.36 14.84
CA SER A 7 23.00 -8.61 15.86
C SER A 7 24.47 -8.38 15.45
N ILE A 8 25.11 -9.40 14.86
CA ILE A 8 26.48 -9.30 14.35
C ILE A 8 26.55 -8.31 13.18
N LEU A 9 25.62 -8.41 12.22
CA LEU A 9 25.59 -7.53 11.06
C LEU A 9 25.25 -6.09 11.46
N LEU A 10 24.33 -5.86 12.39
CA LEU A 10 24.08 -4.51 12.94
C LEU A 10 25.33 -3.87 13.53
N LYS A 11 26.20 -4.67 14.16
CA LYS A 11 27.38 -4.18 14.85
C LYS A 11 28.60 -3.98 13.95
N TYR A 12 28.76 -4.83 12.94
CA TYR A 12 30.03 -4.92 12.21
C TYR A 12 29.89 -4.79 10.68
N SER A 13 28.69 -4.83 10.12
CA SER A 13 28.44 -4.82 8.67
C SER A 13 29.14 -3.66 7.93
N PRO A 14 29.62 -3.86 6.69
CA PRO A 14 29.60 -5.11 5.92
C PRO A 14 30.75 -6.06 6.28
N ILE A 15 30.49 -7.37 6.45
CA ILE A 15 31.52 -8.37 6.83
C ILE A 15 31.40 -9.71 6.09
N LYS A 16 32.52 -10.41 5.93
CA LYS A 16 32.52 -11.75 5.31
C LYS A 16 31.85 -12.79 6.20
N ALA A 17 31.22 -13.80 5.58
CA ALA A 17 30.60 -14.93 6.27
C ALA A 17 31.56 -15.67 7.24
N LYS A 18 32.87 -15.63 6.98
CA LYS A 18 33.90 -16.18 7.89
C LYS A 18 33.90 -15.50 9.27
N LYS A 19 33.66 -14.18 9.33
CA LYS A 19 33.63 -13.44 10.60
C LYS A 19 32.35 -13.75 11.38
N ILE A 20 31.21 -13.80 10.69
CA ILE A 20 29.91 -14.23 11.27
C ILE A 20 30.04 -15.64 11.86
N ALA A 21 30.60 -16.58 11.10
CA ALA A 21 30.84 -17.95 11.55
C ALA A 21 31.72 -18.03 12.80
N SER A 22 32.77 -17.20 12.87
CA SER A 22 33.67 -17.13 14.03
C SER A 22 33.00 -16.62 15.29
N GLU A 23 32.12 -15.61 15.19
CA GLU A 23 31.37 -15.06 16.33
C GLU A 23 30.29 -16.04 16.84
N LEU A 24 29.72 -16.84 15.94
CA LEU A 24 28.66 -17.80 16.26
C LEU A 24 29.17 -19.20 16.63
N GLY A 25 30.45 -19.50 16.40
CA GLY A 25 31.01 -20.83 16.63
C GLY A 25 30.47 -21.91 15.69
N ILE A 26 29.99 -21.55 14.50
CA ILE A 26 29.44 -22.47 13.48
C ILE A 26 30.26 -22.44 12.19
N SER A 27 29.98 -23.34 11.25
CA SER A 27 30.74 -23.38 9.99
C SER A 27 30.35 -22.23 9.04
N ARG A 28 31.30 -21.80 8.21
CA ARG A 28 31.03 -20.85 7.10
C ARG A 28 29.94 -21.37 6.14
N LYS A 29 29.87 -22.70 5.95
CA LYS A 29 28.89 -23.32 5.05
C LYS A 29 27.47 -23.12 5.56
N GLU A 30 27.26 -23.32 6.86
CA GLU A 30 25.95 -23.10 7.51
C GLU A 30 25.54 -21.63 7.43
N VAL A 31 26.46 -20.70 7.74
CA VAL A 31 26.20 -19.26 7.60
C VAL A 31 25.81 -18.90 6.17
N ASN A 32 26.59 -19.34 5.18
CA ASN A 32 26.29 -19.02 3.78
C ASN A 32 24.95 -19.62 3.35
N SER A 33 24.65 -20.88 3.70
CA SER A 33 23.35 -21.48 3.39
C SER A 33 22.22 -20.60 3.94
N PHE A 34 22.29 -20.27 5.23
CA PHE A 34 21.29 -19.44 5.87
C PHE A 34 21.15 -18.06 5.20
N LEU A 35 22.26 -17.37 4.92
CA LEU A 35 22.22 -16.04 4.31
C LEU A 35 21.66 -16.05 2.88
N TYR A 36 22.00 -17.07 2.07
CA TYR A 36 21.46 -17.23 0.71
C TYR A 36 20.00 -17.66 0.70
N ASP A 37 19.53 -18.39 1.73
CA ASP A 37 18.14 -18.79 1.87
C ASP A 37 17.23 -17.62 2.31
N HIS A 38 17.80 -16.45 2.65
CA HIS A 38 17.07 -15.26 3.11
C HIS A 38 17.48 -13.97 2.35
N PRO A 39 17.36 -13.94 1.01
CA PRO A 39 17.77 -12.81 0.17
C PRO A 39 16.94 -11.54 0.41
N GLU A 40 15.77 -11.65 1.05
CA GLU A 40 14.92 -10.52 1.46
C GLU A 40 15.51 -9.74 2.64
N ARG A 41 16.46 -10.33 3.37
CA ARG A 41 17.04 -9.75 4.60
C ARG A 41 18.52 -9.47 4.50
N TYR A 42 19.25 -10.25 3.72
CA TYR A 42 20.70 -10.13 3.61
C TYR A 42 21.12 -9.90 2.17
N GLN A 43 22.05 -8.96 1.98
CA GLN A 43 22.66 -8.71 0.68
C GLN A 43 24.16 -8.96 0.76
N GLN A 44 24.73 -9.43 -0.36
CA GLN A 44 26.15 -9.63 -0.53
C GLN A 44 26.69 -8.65 -1.58
N ASP A 45 27.78 -7.95 -1.25
CA ASP A 45 28.49 -7.09 -2.20
C ASP A 45 29.47 -7.89 -3.10
N SER A 46 30.07 -7.22 -4.08
CA SER A 46 31.05 -7.81 -5.00
C SER A 46 32.34 -8.32 -4.30
N GLU A 47 32.57 -7.95 -3.04
CA GLU A 47 33.70 -8.42 -2.22
C GLU A 47 33.33 -9.59 -1.29
N TYR A 48 32.14 -10.18 -1.48
CA TYR A 48 31.59 -11.26 -0.65
C TYR A 48 31.39 -10.88 0.81
N ARG A 49 31.13 -9.59 1.08
CA ARG A 49 30.74 -9.10 2.40
C ARG A 49 29.22 -9.03 2.47
N TRP A 50 28.70 -9.49 3.59
CA TRP A 50 27.28 -9.49 3.91
C TRP A 50 26.93 -8.27 4.74
N SER A 51 25.77 -7.69 4.44
CA SER A 51 25.12 -6.67 5.24
C SER A 51 23.65 -7.03 5.43
N LEU A 52 23.04 -6.45 6.47
CA LEU A 52 21.59 -6.38 6.51
C LEU A 52 21.13 -5.51 5.35
N ILE A 53 20.08 -5.94 4.69
CA ILE A 53 19.32 -5.08 3.82
C ILE A 53 18.70 -4.00 4.70
N LYS A 54 19.07 -2.74 4.44
CA LYS A 54 18.37 -1.60 5.07
C LYS A 54 16.95 -1.58 4.52
N GLY A 55 15.99 -1.74 5.41
CA GLY A 55 14.59 -1.75 5.05
C GLY A 55 13.73 -1.12 6.13
N LYS A 56 12.56 -0.65 5.71
CA LYS A 56 11.54 -0.07 6.57
C LYS A 56 10.38 -1.04 6.65
N GLU A 57 9.82 -1.20 7.84
CA GLU A 57 8.61 -1.97 8.06
C GLU A 57 7.51 -1.05 8.59
N LEU A 58 6.38 -1.04 7.89
CA LEU A 58 5.13 -0.43 8.34
C LEU A 58 4.23 -1.56 8.80
N VAL A 59 3.74 -1.50 10.04
CA VAL A 59 2.84 -2.52 10.58
C VAL A 59 1.46 -1.91 10.76
N LEU A 60 0.48 -2.43 10.03
CA LEU A 60 -0.92 -2.07 10.23
C LEU A 60 -1.48 -2.88 11.39
N PRO A 61 -2.12 -2.22 12.38
CA PRO A 61 -2.56 -2.85 13.62
C PRO A 61 -3.76 -3.78 13.42
N PRO A 62 -4.05 -4.66 14.40
CA PRO A 62 -5.16 -5.61 14.39
C PRO A 62 -6.52 -4.94 14.69
N GLU A 63 -6.80 -3.82 14.04
CA GLU A 63 -8.01 -3.00 14.24
C GLU A 63 -8.45 -2.32 12.93
N TRP A 64 -9.51 -1.51 13.00
CA TRP A 64 -9.90 -0.63 11.90
C TRP A 64 -8.88 0.49 11.72
N VAL A 65 -8.28 0.56 10.54
CA VAL A 65 -7.29 1.56 10.14
C VAL A 65 -7.96 2.55 9.20
N THR A 66 -8.08 3.80 9.65
CA THR A 66 -8.51 4.94 8.83
C THR A 66 -7.33 5.57 8.09
N GLY A 67 -7.61 6.50 7.18
CA GLY A 67 -6.58 7.34 6.57
C GLY A 67 -5.70 8.03 7.62
N ASP A 68 -6.31 8.62 8.66
CA ASP A 68 -5.57 9.31 9.73
C ASP A 68 -4.67 8.36 10.53
N ASN A 69 -5.15 7.15 10.84
CA ASN A 69 -4.31 6.16 11.52
C ASN A 69 -3.11 5.77 10.65
N PHE A 70 -3.33 5.61 9.35
CA PHE A 70 -2.28 5.28 8.40
C PHE A 70 -1.22 6.40 8.28
N GLU A 71 -1.64 7.67 8.26
CA GLU A 71 -0.70 8.81 8.26
C GLU A 71 0.19 8.84 9.50
N ILE A 72 -0.36 8.48 10.67
CA ILE A 72 0.44 8.36 11.90
C ILE A 72 1.47 7.24 11.77
N ILE A 73 1.08 6.10 11.23
CA ILE A 73 1.99 4.97 10.97
C ILE A 73 3.11 5.38 10.00
N LEU A 74 2.76 6.10 8.93
CA LEU A 74 3.71 6.60 7.94
C LEU A 74 4.70 7.59 8.57
N LYS A 75 4.22 8.56 9.35
CA LYS A 75 5.06 9.51 10.09
C LYS A 75 6.02 8.81 11.05
N GLN A 76 5.58 7.74 11.73
CA GLN A 76 6.41 6.96 12.64
C GLN A 76 7.47 6.13 11.90
N ALA A 77 7.14 5.60 10.73
CA ALA A 77 8.11 4.89 9.89
C ALA A 77 9.24 5.81 9.41
N GLY A 78 8.96 7.11 9.30
CA GLY A 78 9.87 8.15 8.86
C GLY A 78 10.06 8.11 7.35
N ASP A 79 11.18 8.64 6.87
CA ASP A 79 11.46 8.70 5.44
C ASP A 79 11.61 7.29 4.83
N LEU A 80 10.87 7.05 3.76
CA LEU A 80 10.83 5.80 2.98
C LEU A 80 11.54 5.93 1.62
N ILE A 81 11.87 7.15 1.18
CA ILE A 81 12.28 7.42 -0.21
C ILE A 81 13.80 7.55 -0.33
N THR A 82 14.52 7.99 0.72
CA THR A 82 16.00 8.10 0.67
C THR A 82 16.69 6.83 0.17
N GLU A 83 17.86 7.00 -0.46
CA GLU A 83 18.65 5.92 -1.08
C GLU A 83 18.95 4.76 -0.12
N ASP A 84 19.02 5.04 1.18
CA ASP A 84 19.27 4.06 2.22
C ASP A 84 18.12 3.07 2.46
N ASN A 85 16.88 3.39 2.05
CA ASN A 85 15.71 2.54 2.26
C ASN A 85 15.28 1.90 0.93
N GLN A 86 15.89 0.77 0.57
CA GLN A 86 15.58 0.09 -0.70
C GLN A 86 14.45 -0.91 -0.58
N ASN A 87 14.22 -1.46 0.62
CA ASN A 87 13.24 -2.52 0.83
C ASN A 87 12.20 -2.06 1.84
N ILE A 88 10.94 -2.03 1.42
CA ILE A 88 9.85 -1.49 2.22
C ILE A 88 8.82 -2.60 2.37
N LYS A 89 8.59 -3.02 3.61
CA LYS A 89 7.60 -4.03 3.94
C LYS A 89 6.40 -3.37 4.62
N ILE A 90 5.21 -3.59 4.09
CA ILE A 90 3.95 -3.20 4.69
C ILE A 90 3.28 -4.48 5.18
N ASN A 91 3.15 -4.64 6.49
CA ASN A 91 2.70 -5.86 7.14
C ASN A 91 1.32 -5.66 7.74
N PHE A 92 0.36 -6.51 7.36
CA PHE A 92 -1.01 -6.44 7.85
C PHE A 92 -1.19 -7.46 8.99
N SER A 93 -1.44 -6.95 10.20
CA SER A 93 -1.65 -7.80 11.38
C SER A 93 -2.95 -8.61 11.27
N SER A 94 -2.99 -9.75 11.98
CA SER A 94 -4.22 -10.53 12.10
C SER A 94 -5.34 -9.71 12.74
N GLY A 95 -6.50 -9.62 12.08
CA GLY A 95 -7.62 -8.77 12.51
C GLY A 95 -7.59 -7.33 11.97
N CYS A 96 -6.60 -6.96 11.17
CA CYS A 96 -6.55 -5.67 10.50
C CYS A 96 -7.77 -5.47 9.58
N LYS A 97 -8.37 -4.29 9.62
CA LYS A 97 -9.46 -3.89 8.70
C LYS A 97 -9.16 -2.49 8.20
N THR A 98 -9.25 -2.27 6.91
CA THR A 98 -8.91 -0.97 6.33
C THR A 98 -10.17 -0.25 5.85
N MET A 99 -10.31 1.02 6.22
CA MET A 99 -11.29 1.90 5.59
C MET A 99 -10.79 2.30 4.19
N ILE A 100 -11.72 2.76 3.35
CA ILE A 100 -11.47 3.03 1.93
C ILE A 100 -10.47 4.17 1.72
N ASP A 101 -10.43 5.12 2.65
CA ASP A 101 -9.44 6.20 2.72
C ASP A 101 -8.03 5.72 3.13
N CYS A 102 -7.92 4.66 3.93
CA CYS A 102 -6.66 3.97 4.17
C CYS A 102 -6.21 3.19 2.92
N ILE A 103 -7.14 2.52 2.24
CA ILE A 103 -6.83 1.73 1.04
C ILE A 103 -6.32 2.62 -0.09
N GLU A 104 -6.95 3.77 -0.31
CA GLU A 104 -6.51 4.76 -1.31
C GLU A 104 -5.07 5.23 -1.04
N ARG A 105 -4.75 5.62 0.21
CA ARG A 105 -3.39 6.01 0.59
C ARG A 105 -2.37 4.88 0.45
N LEU A 106 -2.75 3.65 0.80
CA LEU A 106 -1.91 2.46 0.61
C LEU A 106 -1.59 2.23 -0.87
N LEU A 107 -2.58 2.44 -1.74
CA LEU A 107 -2.44 2.30 -3.18
C LEU A 107 -1.50 3.37 -3.75
N ALA A 108 -1.74 4.63 -3.39
CA ALA A 108 -0.87 5.74 -3.77
C ALA A 108 0.57 5.52 -3.28
N LEU A 109 0.77 5.18 -2.01
CA LEU A 109 2.09 4.91 -1.45
C LEU A 109 2.79 3.75 -2.18
N GLY A 110 2.10 2.63 -2.37
CA GLY A 110 2.66 1.45 -3.04
C GLY A 110 3.16 1.78 -4.45
N ASN A 111 2.32 2.46 -5.23
CA ASN A 111 2.64 2.84 -6.61
C ASN A 111 3.76 3.87 -6.68
N GLN A 112 3.79 4.84 -5.77
CA GLN A 112 4.87 5.82 -5.69
C GLN A 112 6.21 5.21 -5.31
N LEU A 113 6.23 4.35 -4.29
CA LEU A 113 7.45 3.68 -3.88
C LEU A 113 8.00 2.78 -5.00
N ALA A 114 7.14 2.03 -5.69
CA ALA A 114 7.53 1.25 -6.86
C ALA A 114 8.11 2.15 -7.97
N ARG A 115 7.47 3.29 -8.26
CA ARG A 115 7.96 4.29 -9.21
C ARG A 115 9.32 4.88 -8.80
N PHE A 116 9.60 5.05 -7.50
CA PHE A 116 10.92 5.44 -6.98
C PHE A 116 11.94 4.31 -6.99
N GLY A 117 11.63 3.16 -7.60
CA GLY A 117 12.53 2.01 -7.72
C GLY A 117 12.69 1.24 -6.41
N LYS A 118 11.77 1.39 -5.45
CA LYS A 118 11.82 0.66 -4.18
C LYS A 118 11.28 -0.75 -4.33
N ASN A 119 11.88 -1.69 -3.62
CA ASN A 119 11.36 -3.04 -3.49
C ASN A 119 10.27 -3.05 -2.42
N VAL A 120 9.01 -2.94 -2.86
CA VAL A 120 7.86 -2.90 -1.96
C VAL A 120 7.26 -4.29 -1.82
N THR A 121 7.01 -4.72 -0.58
CA THR A 121 6.26 -5.94 -0.27
C THR A 121 5.07 -5.62 0.62
N MET A 122 3.87 -5.97 0.19
CA MET A 122 2.65 -5.94 1.01
C MET A 122 2.32 -7.35 1.47
N ASP A 123 2.47 -7.59 2.78
CA ASP A 123 2.34 -8.91 3.39
C ASP A 123 1.00 -9.07 4.11
N PHE A 124 0.10 -9.83 3.48
CA PHE A 124 -1.22 -10.17 4.01
C PHE A 124 -1.29 -11.61 4.56
N SER A 125 -0.15 -12.27 4.81
CA SER A 125 -0.13 -13.68 5.23
C SER A 125 -0.95 -13.93 6.51
N ASN A 126 -1.05 -12.91 7.37
CA ASN A 126 -1.86 -12.96 8.59
C ASN A 126 -3.21 -12.25 8.48
N ALA A 127 -3.53 -11.64 7.33
CA ALA A 127 -4.67 -10.73 7.13
C ALA A 127 -5.53 -11.15 5.92
N GLY A 128 -5.96 -12.42 5.91
CA GLY A 128 -6.69 -13.02 4.80
C GLY A 128 -8.02 -12.32 4.46
N GLU A 129 -8.78 -11.89 5.47
CA GLU A 129 -10.03 -11.14 5.27
C GLU A 129 -9.79 -9.77 4.62
N THR A 130 -8.76 -9.05 5.10
CA THR A 130 -8.32 -7.77 4.54
C THR A 130 -7.92 -7.94 3.09
N ARG A 131 -7.09 -8.95 2.78
CA ARG A 131 -6.71 -9.27 1.39
C ARG A 131 -7.92 -9.57 0.52
N ALA A 132 -8.88 -10.36 1.01
CA ALA A 132 -10.10 -10.67 0.26
C ALA A 132 -10.92 -9.39 -0.02
N TYR A 133 -11.03 -8.51 0.97
CA TYR A 133 -11.70 -7.22 0.81
C TYR A 133 -10.98 -6.30 -0.18
N LEU A 134 -9.66 -6.18 -0.12
CA LEU A 134 -8.86 -5.40 -1.07
C LEU A 134 -9.00 -5.94 -2.50
N ASN A 135 -9.08 -7.26 -2.68
CA ASN A 135 -9.40 -7.84 -3.98
C ASN A 135 -10.82 -7.46 -4.45
N ARG A 136 -11.79 -7.46 -3.53
CA ARG A 136 -13.17 -7.05 -3.82
C ARG A 136 -13.25 -5.57 -4.16
N SER A 137 -12.46 -4.71 -3.54
CA SER A 137 -12.46 -3.27 -3.80
C SER A 137 -11.69 -2.86 -5.05
N GLY A 138 -10.96 -3.77 -5.71
CA GLY A 138 -10.19 -3.47 -6.91
C GLY A 138 -8.77 -2.97 -6.62
N PHE A 139 -8.31 -3.05 -5.38
CA PHE A 139 -6.98 -2.56 -5.00
C PHE A 139 -5.85 -3.21 -5.81
N PHE A 140 -5.90 -4.53 -6.00
CA PHE A 140 -4.83 -5.25 -6.72
C PHE A 140 -4.85 -5.04 -8.24
N ASP A 141 -5.95 -4.53 -8.78
CA ASP A 141 -6.07 -4.20 -10.21
C ASP A 141 -5.28 -2.92 -10.53
N HIS A 142 -5.16 -2.04 -9.53
CA HIS A 142 -4.52 -0.72 -9.65
C HIS A 142 -3.13 -0.65 -9.01
N LEU A 143 -2.75 -1.67 -8.24
CA LEU A 143 -1.45 -1.73 -7.58
C LEU A 143 -0.35 -2.09 -8.60
N ASP A 144 0.71 -1.30 -8.66
CA ASP A 144 1.85 -1.48 -9.55
C ASP A 144 2.36 -2.94 -9.51
N GLU A 145 2.62 -3.51 -10.67
CA GLU A 145 3.00 -4.92 -10.84
C GLU A 145 4.32 -5.28 -10.13
N HIS A 146 5.21 -4.31 -9.91
CA HIS A 146 6.47 -4.49 -9.20
C HIS A 146 6.30 -4.60 -7.68
N VAL A 147 5.13 -4.24 -7.14
CA VAL A 147 4.82 -4.46 -5.73
C VAL A 147 4.52 -5.93 -5.50
N VAL A 148 5.34 -6.55 -4.65
CA VAL A 148 5.19 -7.95 -4.23
C VAL A 148 4.04 -8.05 -3.24
N VAL A 149 3.10 -8.98 -3.50
CA VAL A 149 1.95 -9.23 -2.62
C VAL A 149 2.06 -10.64 -2.05
N LEU A 150 2.10 -10.77 -0.73
CA LEU A 150 2.13 -12.07 -0.04
C LEU A 150 0.75 -12.42 0.55
N PRO A 151 0.31 -13.69 0.53
CA PRO A 151 1.04 -14.87 0.03
C PRO A 151 1.24 -14.87 -1.49
N ASP A 152 0.25 -14.46 -2.26
CA ASP A 152 0.36 -14.20 -3.70
C ASP A 152 -0.64 -13.10 -4.11
N ARG A 153 -0.30 -12.32 -5.14
CA ARG A 153 -1.27 -11.43 -5.80
C ARG A 153 -2.44 -12.27 -6.34
N PRO A 154 -3.71 -11.89 -6.10
CA PRO A 154 -4.84 -12.63 -6.62
C PRO A 154 -4.80 -12.76 -8.15
N LEU A 155 -4.95 -13.99 -8.66
CA LEU A 155 -5.00 -14.26 -10.10
C LEU A 155 -6.31 -13.80 -10.76
N ILE A 156 -7.39 -13.69 -9.97
CA ILE A 156 -8.71 -13.29 -10.43
C ILE A 156 -9.10 -12.04 -9.64
N SER A 157 -9.36 -10.95 -10.38
CA SER A 157 -9.95 -9.74 -9.82
C SER A 157 -11.38 -10.02 -9.37
N ALA A 158 -11.61 -9.93 -8.05
CA ALA A 158 -12.97 -10.01 -7.52
C ALA A 158 -13.77 -8.74 -7.85
N ALA A 159 -13.10 -7.60 -7.99
CA ALA A 159 -13.73 -6.35 -8.41
C ALA A 159 -14.32 -6.47 -9.81
N GLN A 160 -13.54 -6.91 -10.80
CA GLN A 160 -14.03 -7.10 -12.17
C GLN A 160 -15.12 -8.18 -12.24
N LYS A 161 -14.93 -9.30 -11.51
CA LYS A 161 -15.89 -10.41 -11.52
C LYS A 161 -17.27 -10.02 -10.96
N TYR A 162 -17.30 -9.16 -9.95
CA TYR A 162 -18.51 -8.78 -9.23
C TYR A 162 -18.83 -7.29 -9.33
N GLN A 163 -18.32 -6.62 -10.37
CA GLN A 163 -18.42 -5.17 -10.55
C GLN A 163 -19.86 -4.69 -10.42
N GLY A 164 -20.09 -3.66 -9.59
CA GLY A 164 -21.41 -3.07 -9.37
C GLY A 164 -22.40 -3.95 -8.58
N GLN A 165 -22.04 -5.19 -8.21
CA GLN A 165 -22.92 -6.11 -7.48
C GLN A 165 -22.91 -5.88 -5.96
N SER A 166 -22.24 -4.85 -5.47
CA SER A 166 -22.27 -4.47 -4.06
C SER A 166 -23.26 -3.34 -3.83
N ASP A 167 -24.14 -3.48 -2.85
CA ASP A 167 -25.01 -2.38 -2.44
C ASP A 167 -24.24 -1.29 -1.70
N THR A 168 -23.10 -1.61 -1.08
CA THR A 168 -22.38 -0.70 -0.18
C THR A 168 -21.05 -0.20 -0.74
N LEU A 169 -20.59 -0.69 -1.88
CA LEU A 169 -19.26 -0.42 -2.43
C LEU A 169 -19.38 0.01 -3.90
N VAL A 170 -18.64 1.05 -4.26
CA VAL A 170 -18.12 1.27 -5.61
C VAL A 170 -16.64 0.90 -5.56
N GLU A 171 -16.26 -0.07 -6.37
CA GLU A 171 -14.88 -0.52 -6.53
C GLU A 171 -13.99 0.63 -7.02
N PHE A 172 -12.69 0.55 -6.77
CA PHE A 172 -11.76 1.57 -7.26
C PHE A 172 -11.79 1.61 -8.79
N GLY A 173 -12.09 2.78 -9.33
CA GLY A 173 -11.95 3.12 -10.74
C GLY A 173 -10.73 4.03 -10.96
N THR A 174 -10.04 3.83 -12.06
CA THR A 174 -8.96 4.72 -12.51
C THR A 174 -9.56 6.01 -13.04
N ILE A 175 -8.97 7.16 -12.66
CA ILE A 175 -9.26 8.45 -13.28
C ILE A 175 -8.37 8.55 -14.52
N ASP A 176 -8.96 8.33 -15.69
CA ASP A 176 -8.29 8.39 -16.98
C ASP A 176 -8.11 9.84 -17.43
N THR A 177 -6.86 10.27 -17.58
CA THR A 177 -6.50 11.63 -18.01
C THR A 177 -6.87 11.95 -19.46
N SER A 178 -7.26 10.93 -20.22
CA SER A 178 -7.65 11.04 -21.63
C SER A 178 -9.17 10.93 -21.86
N ALA A 179 -9.97 10.72 -20.82
CA ALA A 179 -11.42 10.54 -20.91
C ALA A 179 -12.19 11.48 -19.97
N THR A 180 -13.52 11.58 -20.17
CA THR A 180 -14.39 12.40 -19.30
C THR A 180 -14.70 11.73 -17.97
N ASN A 181 -14.41 10.43 -17.82
CA ASN A 181 -14.70 9.62 -16.62
C ASN A 181 -16.19 9.63 -16.22
N GLU A 182 -17.09 9.88 -17.17
CA GLU A 182 -18.54 9.98 -16.94
C GLU A 182 -19.12 8.73 -16.26
N ASP A 183 -18.73 7.53 -16.71
CA ASP A 183 -19.20 6.26 -16.13
C ASP A 183 -18.85 6.17 -14.63
N LEU A 184 -17.63 6.55 -14.25
CA LEU A 184 -17.18 6.54 -12.85
C LEU A 184 -17.94 7.58 -12.00
N ILE A 185 -18.17 8.77 -12.56
CA ILE A 185 -18.99 9.81 -11.90
C ILE A 185 -20.43 9.31 -11.71
N GLU A 186 -21.01 8.65 -12.72
CA GLU A 186 -22.35 8.08 -12.65
C GLU A 186 -22.44 6.95 -11.62
N GLU A 187 -21.46 6.04 -11.58
CA GLU A 187 -21.40 4.94 -10.60
C GLU A 187 -21.33 5.47 -9.16
N LEU A 188 -20.45 6.44 -8.88
CA LEU A 188 -20.33 7.09 -7.57
C LEU A 188 -21.65 7.79 -7.18
N THR A 189 -22.24 8.53 -8.12
CA THR A 189 -23.51 9.24 -7.91
C THR A 189 -24.64 8.26 -7.61
N ASN A 190 -24.79 7.24 -8.45
CA ASN A 190 -25.84 6.22 -8.32
C ASN A 190 -25.70 5.43 -7.02
N LYS A 191 -24.47 5.13 -6.57
CA LYS A 191 -24.27 4.46 -5.28
C LYS A 191 -24.58 5.40 -4.11
N PHE A 192 -24.17 6.66 -4.20
CA PHE A 192 -24.44 7.64 -3.15
C PHE A 192 -25.95 7.85 -2.93
N ILE A 193 -26.73 8.03 -3.99
CA ILE A 193 -28.18 8.23 -3.88
C ILE A 193 -28.91 6.96 -3.43
N GLN A 194 -28.46 5.76 -3.86
CA GLN A 194 -29.02 4.48 -3.39
C GLN A 194 -28.92 4.37 -1.86
N GLN A 195 -27.89 4.98 -1.28
CA GLN A 195 -27.60 4.94 0.15
C GLN A 195 -28.08 6.19 0.92
N SER A 196 -28.61 7.19 0.22
CA SER A 196 -29.09 8.45 0.80
C SER A 196 -30.48 8.81 0.27
N SER A 197 -30.58 9.72 -0.71
CA SER A 197 -31.83 10.23 -1.29
C SER A 197 -31.60 10.73 -2.72
N GLU A 198 -32.61 10.51 -3.57
CA GLU A 198 -32.61 10.94 -4.98
C GLU A 198 -32.51 12.48 -5.13
N GLU A 199 -32.95 13.24 -4.13
CA GLU A 199 -32.88 14.70 -4.13
C GLU A 199 -31.45 15.24 -4.20
N TYR A 200 -30.46 14.42 -3.81
CA TYR A 200 -29.05 14.78 -3.86
C TYR A 200 -28.38 14.46 -5.20
N ARG A 201 -29.07 13.83 -6.17
CA ARG A 201 -28.43 13.37 -7.43
C ARG A 201 -27.62 14.45 -8.12
N VAL A 202 -28.23 15.62 -8.37
CA VAL A 202 -27.56 16.71 -9.10
C VAL A 202 -26.36 17.22 -8.30
N ALA A 203 -26.53 17.43 -6.99
CA ALA A 203 -25.45 17.90 -6.13
C ALA A 203 -24.30 16.88 -6.06
N ALA A 204 -24.59 15.59 -5.90
CA ALA A 204 -23.60 14.52 -5.85
C ALA A 204 -22.86 14.38 -7.18
N PHE A 205 -23.57 14.40 -8.32
CA PHE A 205 -22.98 14.36 -9.65
C PHE A 205 -22.02 15.52 -9.87
N THR A 206 -22.44 16.75 -9.52
CA THR A 206 -21.57 17.93 -9.61
C THR A 206 -20.36 17.78 -8.69
N VAL A 207 -20.53 17.42 -7.42
CA VAL A 207 -19.39 17.27 -6.50
C VAL A 207 -18.39 16.23 -6.98
N PHE A 208 -18.84 15.05 -7.41
CA PHE A 208 -17.94 14.02 -7.93
C PHE A 208 -17.28 14.43 -9.24
N GLY A 209 -18.03 15.04 -10.16
CA GLY A 209 -17.51 15.55 -11.42
C GLY A 209 -16.43 16.62 -11.22
N GLU A 210 -16.66 17.58 -10.32
CA GLU A 210 -15.68 18.63 -10.00
C GLU A 210 -14.43 18.06 -9.31
N LEU A 211 -14.59 17.12 -8.37
CA LEU A 211 -13.43 16.51 -7.71
C LEU A 211 -12.58 15.67 -8.68
N ILE A 212 -13.21 14.91 -9.57
CA ILE A 212 -12.50 14.17 -10.61
C ILE A 212 -11.88 15.13 -11.64
N GLY A 213 -12.60 16.19 -12.03
CA GLY A 213 -12.08 17.26 -12.89
C GLY A 213 -10.81 17.90 -12.32
N ASN A 214 -10.79 18.19 -11.02
CA ASN A 214 -9.62 18.74 -10.34
C ASN A 214 -8.41 17.79 -10.40
N VAL A 215 -8.62 16.48 -10.29
CA VAL A 215 -7.54 15.49 -10.46
C VAL A 215 -6.96 15.57 -11.88
N LEU A 216 -7.81 15.69 -12.89
CA LEU A 216 -7.38 15.79 -14.30
C LEU A 216 -6.60 17.08 -14.58
N GLU A 217 -7.01 18.19 -13.97
CA GLU A 217 -6.44 19.53 -14.21
C GLU A 217 -5.16 19.81 -13.42
N HIS A 218 -4.99 19.18 -12.24
CA HIS A 218 -3.95 19.54 -11.27
C HIS A 218 -3.02 18.41 -10.84
N SER A 219 -3.21 17.19 -11.37
CA SER A 219 -2.29 16.10 -11.05
C SER A 219 -0.93 16.33 -11.72
N ASP A 220 0.03 16.83 -10.95
CA ASP A 220 1.45 16.95 -11.33
C ASP A 220 2.20 15.60 -11.21
N THR A 221 1.48 14.48 -11.33
CA THR A 221 2.05 13.13 -11.29
C THR A 221 1.64 12.32 -12.53
N PRO A 222 2.53 11.47 -13.07
CA PRO A 222 2.18 10.55 -14.14
C PRO A 222 1.50 9.28 -13.63
N LEU A 223 1.26 9.15 -12.33
CA LEU A 223 0.44 8.08 -11.77
C LEU A 223 -1.03 8.42 -11.99
N HIS A 224 -1.83 7.42 -12.33
CA HIS A 224 -3.26 7.61 -12.45
C HIS A 224 -3.89 7.92 -11.09
N GLY A 225 -4.87 8.82 -11.09
CA GLY A 225 -5.75 9.02 -9.94
C GLY A 225 -6.73 7.86 -9.79
N PHE A 226 -7.39 7.78 -8.63
CA PHE A 226 -8.37 6.75 -8.33
C PHE A 226 -9.58 7.33 -7.60
N ALA A 227 -10.75 6.76 -7.83
CA ALA A 227 -11.93 7.05 -7.02
C ALA A 227 -12.65 5.77 -6.59
N GLY A 228 -13.31 5.83 -5.44
CA GLY A 228 -14.09 4.73 -4.89
C GLY A 228 -15.04 5.22 -3.79
N LEU A 229 -16.01 4.39 -3.41
CA LEU A 229 -16.99 4.76 -2.38
C LEU A 229 -17.40 3.55 -1.55
N GLN A 230 -17.50 3.72 -0.24
CA GLN A 230 -18.01 2.68 0.66
C GLN A 230 -19.01 3.28 1.65
N LYS A 231 -20.12 2.58 1.88
CA LYS A 231 -21.00 2.78 3.03
C LYS A 231 -20.54 1.92 4.19
N TYR A 232 -20.34 2.54 5.35
CA TYR A 232 -20.05 1.86 6.59
C TYR A 232 -21.30 1.85 7.48
N GLY A 233 -21.63 0.68 7.99
CA GLY A 233 -22.62 0.52 9.08
C GLY A 233 -21.95 0.53 10.46
N GLY A 234 -22.75 0.27 11.51
CA GLY A 234 -22.27 0.15 12.89
C GLY A 234 -22.62 1.36 13.75
N SER A 235 -21.75 1.74 14.69
CA SER A 235 -22.01 2.83 15.65
C SER A 235 -22.02 4.22 15.00
N ARG A 236 -21.32 4.39 13.88
CA ARG A 236 -21.31 5.61 13.08
C ARG A 236 -21.58 5.27 11.62
N GLU A 237 -22.86 5.20 11.26
CA GLU A 237 -23.27 5.01 9.87
C GLU A 237 -22.87 6.23 9.05
N HIS A 238 -22.15 6.00 7.95
CA HIS A 238 -21.75 7.06 7.03
C HIS A 238 -21.40 6.48 5.65
N ILE A 239 -21.44 7.34 4.65
CA ILE A 239 -20.91 7.08 3.31
C ILE A 239 -19.58 7.81 3.20
N GLN A 240 -18.55 7.11 2.72
CA GLN A 240 -17.24 7.68 2.48
C GLN A 240 -16.88 7.49 1.01
N ALA A 241 -16.58 8.58 0.32
CA ALA A 241 -16.00 8.57 -1.01
C ALA A 241 -14.54 9.02 -0.92
N VAL A 242 -13.71 8.45 -1.77
CA VAL A 242 -12.30 8.83 -1.95
C VAL A 242 -12.11 9.19 -3.42
N ILE A 243 -11.45 10.32 -3.66
CA ILE A 243 -11.03 10.79 -4.97
C ILE A 243 -9.59 11.25 -4.76
N SER A 244 -8.65 10.59 -5.43
CA SER A 244 -7.22 10.78 -5.25
C SER A 244 -6.57 11.05 -6.59
N ASP A 245 -5.62 11.98 -6.58
CA ASP A 245 -4.76 12.30 -7.72
C ASP A 245 -3.48 11.45 -7.75
N SER A 246 -3.29 10.53 -6.80
CA SER A 246 -2.03 9.81 -6.57
C SER A 246 -0.82 10.76 -6.42
N GLY A 247 -1.08 12.01 -6.00
CA GLY A 247 -0.14 13.12 -5.96
C GLY A 247 1.10 12.80 -5.14
N ALA A 248 2.26 13.26 -5.60
CA ALA A 248 3.54 12.94 -5.00
C ALA A 248 3.52 13.27 -3.50
N ILE A 249 3.86 12.30 -2.63
CA ILE A 249 4.01 12.49 -1.16
C ILE A 249 4.86 13.74 -0.80
N PHE A 250 5.65 14.25 -1.75
CA PHE A 250 6.52 15.41 -1.67
C PHE A 250 5.87 16.76 -1.31
N GLU A 251 4.56 16.99 -1.45
CA GLU A 251 3.97 18.27 -1.00
C GLU A 251 3.52 18.29 0.48
N SER A 252 3.58 17.16 1.19
CA SER A 252 3.28 17.14 2.64
C SER A 252 4.48 17.49 3.53
N SER A 253 5.65 17.77 2.95
CA SER A 253 6.81 18.34 3.66
C SER A 253 6.62 19.83 4.04
N VAL A 254 5.47 20.43 3.71
CA VAL A 254 5.05 21.76 4.16
C VAL A 254 3.85 21.65 5.12
N TRP A 255 3.92 20.77 6.11
CA TRP A 255 3.23 21.05 7.38
C TRP A 255 4.18 21.90 8.22
N MET A 256 4.06 23.22 8.04
CA MET A 256 4.69 24.22 8.89
C MET A 256 4.40 23.91 10.37
N SER A 257 5.45 24.06 11.17
CA SER A 257 5.47 24.21 12.63
C SER A 257 4.26 24.93 13.22
#